data_AF-A0A6J4J0C2-F1
#
_entry.id   AF-A0A6J4J0C2-F1
#
_cell.length_a   1.000
_cell.length_b   1.000
_cell.length_c   1.000
_cell.angle_alpha   90.00
_cell.angle_beta   90.00
_cell.angle_gamma   90.00
#
_symmetry.space_group_name_H-M   'P 1'
#
loop_
_entity.id
_entity.type
_entity.pdbx_description
1 polymer ?
#
loop_
_entity_poly.entity_id
_entity_poly.type
_entity_poly.pdbx_seq_one_letter_code
_entity_poly.pdbx_strand_id
1 'polypeptide(L)'
;MSDLLVTYRPLIEFMLLNAALALSVYITLSTGLLSLANAGFMAIGAYTAALLYVYRDAPALGLYRAAPVLSSVLLAMLIAMVIGFLFGRPLLRLRDVYLAIATL
;
A
#
# COMPACT_ATOMS: atom_id res chain seq x y z
N MET A 1 26.90 3.79 19.32
CA MET A 1 25.46 4.11 19.15
C MET A 1 24.88 3.64 17.81
N SER A 2 25.63 3.69 16.70
CA SER A 2 25.16 3.28 15.37
C SER A 2 24.80 1.78 15.26
N ASP A 3 25.53 0.89 15.94
CA ASP A 3 25.32 -0.57 15.82
C ASP A 3 24.02 -1.08 16.42
N LEU A 4 23.51 -0.44 17.49
CA LEU A 4 22.20 -0.77 18.05
C LEU A 4 21.09 -0.43 17.07
N LEU A 5 21.16 0.74 16.42
CA LEU A 5 20.17 1.16 15.42
C LEU A 5 20.20 0.28 14.17
N VAL A 6 21.37 -0.20 13.76
CA VAL A 6 21.50 -1.11 12.61
C VAL A 6 20.97 -2.50 12.94
N THR A 7 21.22 -3.00 14.15
CA THR A 7 20.72 -4.31 14.61
C THR A 7 19.20 -4.36 14.71
N TYR A 8 18.57 -3.29 15.24
CA TYR A 8 17.11 -3.23 15.42
C TYR A 8 16.34 -2.58 14.27
N ARG A 9 17.01 -2.17 13.19
CA ARG A 9 16.42 -1.54 12.00
C ARG A 9 15.15 -2.23 11.49
N PRO A 10 15.11 -3.56 11.23
CA PRO A 10 13.90 -4.20 10.70
C PRO A 10 12.71 -4.17 11.67
N LEU A 11 12.96 -4.21 12.99
CA LEU A 11 11.89 -4.09 13.99
C LEU A 11 11.31 -2.67 13.99
N ILE A 12 12.17 -1.66 13.93
CA ILE A 12 11.76 -0.26 13.88
C ILE A 12 10.96 0.00 12.59
N GLU A 13 11.43 -0.48 11.44
CA GLU A 13 10.73 -0.37 10.16
C GLU A 13 9.35 -1.04 10.20
N PHE A 14 9.25 -2.25 10.77
CA PHE A 14 7.98 -2.96 10.93
C PHE A 14 7.02 -2.20 11.86
N MET A 15 7.51 -1.70 12.99
CA MET A 15 6.69 -0.90 13.92
C MET A 15 6.17 0.38 13.25
N LEU A 16 7.02 1.09 12.50
CA LEU A 16 6.64 2.31 11.78
C LEU A 16 5.58 2.04 10.71
N LEU A 17 5.74 0.97 9.92
CA LEU A 17 4.75 0.58 8.91
C LEU A 17 3.41 0.23 9.54
N ASN A 18 3.39 -0.57 10.61
CA ASN A 18 2.16 -0.92 11.30
C ASN A 18 1.51 0.27 12.01
N ALA A 19 2.30 1.19 12.57
CA ALA A 19 1.77 2.43 13.15
C ALA A 19 1.08 3.31 12.09
N ALA A 20 1.67 3.45 10.90
CA ALA A 20 1.05 4.18 9.79
C ALA A 20 -0.27 3.52 9.34
N LEU A 21 -0.30 2.19 9.23
CA LEU A 21 -1.52 1.44 8.91
C LEU A 21 -2.60 1.59 10.00
N ALA A 22 -2.20 1.51 11.27
CA ALA A 22 -3.11 1.67 12.40
C ALA A 22 -3.75 3.07 12.41
N LEU A 23 -2.97 4.13 12.14
CA LEU A 23 -3.50 5.49 12.02
C LEU A 23 -4.50 5.62 10.86
N SER A 24 -4.21 5.01 9.71
CA SER A 24 -5.13 5.02 8.57
C SER A 24 -6.46 4.31 8.89
N VAL A 25 -6.41 3.18 9.60
CA VAL A 25 -7.61 2.49 10.08
C VAL A 25 -8.36 3.33 11.11
N TYR A 26 -7.66 3.97 12.04
CA TYR A 26 -8.26 4.82 13.08
C TYR A 26 -9.08 5.97 12.50
N ILE A 27 -8.55 6.64 11.46
CA ILE A 27 -9.28 7.72 10.77
C ILE A 27 -10.58 7.18 10.16
N THR A 28 -10.55 5.98 9.59
CA THR A 28 -11.74 5.36 9.01
C THR A 28 -12.73 4.95 10.10
N LEU A 29 -12.26 4.38 11.20
CA LEU A 29 -13.08 4.04 12.37
C LEU A 29 -13.76 5.26 12.99
N SER A 30 -13.09 6.41 12.97
CA SER A 30 -13.64 7.67 13.49
C SER A 30 -14.88 8.14 12.72
N THR A 31 -15.09 7.62 11.50
CA THR A 31 -16.31 7.85 10.69
C THR A 31 -17.41 6.81 10.96
N GLY A 32 -17.18 5.86 11.86
CA GLY A 32 -18.11 4.77 12.18
C GLY A 32 -18.06 3.57 11.21
N LEU A 33 -17.09 3.55 10.29
CA LEU A 33 -16.91 2.50 9.30
C LEU A 33 -15.66 1.67 9.62
N LEU A 34 -15.79 0.35 9.60
CA LEU A 34 -14.69 -0.57 9.87
C LEU A 34 -14.17 -1.06 8.52
N SER A 35 -13.11 -0.45 7.98
CA SER A 35 -12.60 -0.72 6.62
C SER A 35 -11.40 -1.67 6.62
N LEU A 36 -11.56 -2.87 6.07
CA LEU A 36 -10.47 -3.84 5.84
C LEU A 36 -9.63 -3.51 4.59
N ALA A 37 -10.06 -2.51 3.81
CA ALA A 37 -9.45 -2.16 2.53
C ALA A 37 -7.97 -1.79 2.62
N ASN A 38 -7.50 -1.31 3.78
CA ASN A 38 -6.10 -0.95 4.01
C ASN A 38 -5.14 -2.12 3.77
N ALA A 39 -5.48 -3.33 4.22
CA ALA A 39 -4.64 -4.51 3.98
C ALA A 39 -4.63 -4.89 2.48
N GLY A 40 -5.77 -4.76 1.80
CA GLY A 40 -5.88 -5.01 0.36
C GLY A 40 -5.04 -4.05 -0.47
N PHE A 41 -5.14 -2.74 -0.22
CA PHE A 41 -4.34 -1.74 -0.94
C PHE A 41 -2.85 -1.84 -0.63
N MET A 42 -2.50 -2.16 0.62
CA MET A 42 -1.11 -2.47 0.99
C MET A 42 -0.57 -3.67 0.18
N ALA A 43 -1.34 -4.76 0.09
CA ALA A 43 -0.92 -5.94 -0.67
C ALA A 43 -0.75 -5.65 -2.16
N ILE A 44 -1.65 -4.88 -2.77
CA ILE A 44 -1.56 -4.46 -4.17
C ILE A 44 -0.30 -3.62 -4.41
N GLY A 45 -0.04 -2.62 -3.57
CA GLY A 45 1.15 -1.77 -3.67
C GLY A 45 2.45 -2.55 -3.46
N ALA A 46 2.51 -3.41 -2.44
CA ALA A 46 3.69 -4.22 -2.15
C ALA A 46 3.98 -5.24 -3.27
N TYR A 47 2.94 -5.92 -3.78
CA TYR A 47 3.08 -6.89 -4.85
C TYR A 47 3.51 -6.23 -6.16
N THR A 48 2.91 -5.09 -6.53
CA THR A 48 3.30 -4.34 -7.74
C THR A 48 4.74 -3.80 -7.64
N ALA A 49 5.14 -3.29 -6.47
CA ALA A 49 6.52 -2.86 -6.23
C ALA A 49 7.52 -4.02 -6.34
N ALA A 50 7.20 -5.18 -5.75
CA ALA A 50 8.02 -6.38 -5.85
C ALA A 50 8.13 -6.89 -7.29
N LEU A 51 7.01 -6.90 -8.02
CA LEU A 51 6.96 -7.31 -9.43
C LEU A 51 7.86 -6.42 -10.29
N LEU A 52 7.73 -5.09 -10.17
CA LEU A 52 8.55 -4.12 -10.89
C LEU A 52 10.03 -4.25 -10.54
N TYR A 53 10.34 -4.57 -9.27
CA TYR A 53 11.71 -4.79 -8.84
C TYR A 53 12.30 -6.10 -9.41
N VAL A 54 11.52 -7.18 -9.49
CA VAL A 54 11.98 -8.47 -10.05
C VAL A 54 12.19 -8.39 -11.56
N TYR A 55 11.32 -7.71 -12.30
CA TYR A 55 11.43 -7.58 -13.75
C TYR A 55 12.29 -6.41 -14.23
N ARG A 56 13.05 -5.76 -13.33
CA ARG A 56 13.96 -4.64 -13.65
C ARG A 56 15.00 -4.97 -14.74
N ASP A 57 15.36 -6.25 -14.85
CA ASP A 57 16.37 -6.78 -15.77
C ASP A 57 15.75 -7.41 -17.04
N ALA A 58 14.41 -7.43 -17.15
CA ALA A 58 13.72 -8.01 -18.29
C ALA A 58 13.83 -7.10 -19.54
N PRO A 59 14.25 -7.63 -20.71
CA PRO A 59 14.52 -6.83 -21.91
C PRO A 59 13.29 -6.16 -22.53
N ALA A 60 12.07 -6.52 -22.12
CA ALA A 60 10.83 -5.93 -22.63
C ALA A 60 10.52 -4.54 -22.06
N LEU A 61 11.05 -4.20 -20.88
CA LEU A 61 10.84 -2.91 -20.20
C LEU A 61 12.20 -2.17 -20.10
N GLY A 62 12.79 -1.84 -21.26
CA GLY A 62 14.12 -1.23 -21.39
C GLY A 62 14.33 0.13 -20.69
N LEU A 63 13.35 0.64 -19.95
CA LEU A 63 13.41 1.90 -19.20
C LEU A 63 13.88 1.74 -17.74
N TYR A 64 13.90 0.52 -17.18
CA TYR A 64 14.03 0.30 -15.73
C TYR A 64 15.40 -0.17 -15.23
N ARG A 65 16.39 -0.30 -16.12
CA ARG A 65 17.67 -0.95 -15.83
C ARG A 65 18.59 -0.19 -14.84
N ALA A 66 18.28 1.07 -14.54
CA ALA A 66 19.03 1.91 -13.59
C ALA A 66 18.12 2.64 -12.59
N ALA A 67 16.83 2.27 -12.52
CA ALA A 67 15.88 3.01 -11.73
C ALA A 67 16.05 2.64 -10.24
N PRO A 68 16.31 3.61 -9.34
CA PRO A 68 16.48 3.34 -7.91
C PRO A 68 15.21 2.68 -7.35
N VAL A 69 15.34 1.87 -6.28
CA VAL A 69 14.21 1.19 -5.59
C VAL A 69 13.02 2.12 -5.33
N LEU A 70 13.30 3.41 -5.14
CA LEU A 70 12.29 4.45 -4.96
C LEU A 70 11.34 4.60 -6.16
N SER A 71 11.83 4.44 -7.38
CA SER A 71 11.04 4.58 -8.62
C SER A 71 10.00 3.46 -8.79
N SER A 72 10.34 2.21 -8.44
CA SER A 72 9.39 1.10 -8.47
C SER A 72 8.31 1.26 -7.39
N VAL A 73 8.69 1.77 -6.22
CA VAL A 73 7.72 2.10 -5.15
C VAL A 73 6.79 3.23 -5.58
N LEU A 74 7.32 4.31 -6.17
CA LEU A 74 6.50 5.42 -6.67
C LEU A 74 5.51 4.98 -7.76
N LEU A 75 5.96 4.14 -8.70
CA LEU A 75 5.09 3.61 -9.74
C LEU A 75 4.00 2.69 -9.15
N ALA A 76 4.37 1.84 -8.20
CA ALA A 76 3.43 1.00 -7.46
C ALA A 76 2.39 1.83 -6.68
N MET A 77 2.80 2.94 -6.06
CA MET A 77 1.89 3.87 -5.39
C MET A 77 0.90 4.49 -6.38
N LEU A 78 1.37 4.91 -7.57
CA LEU A 78 0.51 5.41 -8.64
C LEU A 78 -0.51 4.36 -9.10
N ILE A 79 -0.06 3.12 -9.30
CA ILE A 79 -0.95 2.02 -9.70
C ILE A 79 -2.00 1.75 -8.61
N ALA A 80 -1.59 1.66 -7.34
CA ALA A 80 -2.49 1.47 -6.22
C ALA A 80 -3.49 2.63 -6.10
N MET A 81 -3.06 3.87 -6.34
CA MET A 81 -3.93 5.06 -6.35
C MET A 81 -4.99 4.98 -7.46
N VAL A 82 -4.60 4.61 -8.68
CA VAL A 82 -5.54 4.48 -9.81
C VAL A 82 -6.57 3.40 -9.52
N ILE A 83 -6.14 2.24 -9.02
CA ILE A 83 -7.03 1.15 -8.62
C ILE A 83 -7.97 1.62 -7.51
N GLY A 84 -7.43 2.24 -6.46
CA GLY A 84 -8.23 2.78 -5.35
C GLY A 84 -9.25 3.82 -5.80
N PHE A 85 -8.90 4.70 -6.73
CA PHE A 85 -9.85 5.68 -7.29
C PHE A 85 -10.95 5.01 -8.12
N LEU A 86 -10.59 4.00 -8.92
CA LEU A 86 -11.54 3.28 -9.76
C LEU A 86 -12.55 2.49 -8.93
N PHE A 87 -12.10 1.85 -7.84
CA PHE A 87 -12.96 1.12 -6.91
C PHE A 87 -13.68 2.04 -5.90
N GLY A 88 -13.09 3.17 -5.51
CA GLY A 88 -13.70 4.11 -4.57
C GLY A 88 -15.02 4.69 -5.08
N ARG A 89 -15.10 5.01 -6.38
CA ARG A 89 -16.32 5.54 -7.01
C ARG A 89 -17.56 4.64 -6.86
N PRO A 90 -17.53 3.34 -7.20
CA PRO A 90 -18.68 2.46 -6.99
C PRO A 90 -18.94 2.19 -5.50
N LEU A 91 -17.92 2.11 -4.65
CA LEU A 91 -18.13 1.93 -3.20
C LEU A 91 -18.95 3.07 -2.58
N LEU A 92 -18.68 4.31 -2.98
CA LEU A 92 -19.44 5.49 -2.54
C LEU A 92 -20.90 5.50 -3.03
N ARG A 93 -21.27 4.66 -3.99
CA ARG A 93 -22.65 4.53 -4.49
C ARG A 93 -23.47 3.47 -3.75
N LEU A 94 -22.85 2.67 -2.88
CA LEU A 94 -23.55 1.68 -2.06
C LEU A 94 -24.30 2.36 -0.90
N ARG A 95 -25.44 1.81 -0.48
CA ARG A 95 -26.26 2.35 0.62
C ARG A 95 -26.47 1.31 1.71
N ASP A 96 -26.54 1.80 2.95
CA ASP A 96 -26.95 1.10 4.17
C ASP A 96 -26.24 -0.26 4.38
N VAL A 97 -26.90 -1.37 4.03
CA VAL A 97 -26.37 -2.72 4.29
C VAL A 97 -25.20 -3.07 3.36
N TYR A 98 -25.27 -2.63 2.09
CA TYR A 98 -24.20 -2.91 1.14
C TYR A 98 -22.92 -2.14 1.45
N LEU A 99 -23.04 -0.96 2.07
CA LEU A 99 -21.88 -0.18 2.49
C LEU A 99 -21.19 -0.84 3.70
N ALA A 100 -21.97 -1.39 4.64
CA ALA A 100 -21.42 -2.14 5.77
C ALA A 100 -20.68 -3.43 5.33
N ILE A 101 -21.23 -4.16 4.34
CA ILE A 101 -20.55 -5.35 3.77
C ILE A 101 -19.29 -4.94 3.00
N ALA A 102 -19.30 -3.82 2.29
CA ALA A 102 -18.14 -3.33 1.55
C ALA A 102 -17.00 -2.85 2.45
N THR A 103 -17.27 -2.60 3.74
CA THR A 103 -16.23 -2.20 4.71
C THR A 103 -15.59 -3.41 5.40
N LEU A 104 -16.32 -4.53 5.54
CA LEU A 104 -15.79 -5.81 6.06
C LEU A 104 -14.65 -6.39 5.20
#